data_AF-A0A970A7X7-F1
#
_entry.id   AF-A0A970A7X7-F1
#
_cell.length_a   1.000
_cell.length_b   1.000
_cell.length_c   1.000
_cell.angle_alpha   90.00
_cell.angle_beta   90.00
_cell.angle_gamma   90.00
#
_symmetry.space_group_name_H-M   'P 1'
#
loop_
_entity.id
_entity.type
_entity.pdbx_description
1 polymer ?
#
loop_
_entity_poly.entity_id
_entity_poly.type
_entity_poly.pdbx_seq_one_letter_code
_entity_poly.pdbx_strand_id
1 'polypeptide(L)'
;MKRKVYISSFLLLFTIAIFLNGSTFRKNPKRGQNNIKVSGWPAYHQMFGDGLFRIYVFWGWEHPKETILNVIPTLDALNGKYFYFQGRPVRIEVGMCSPITSGAKEIFKNALEDPTIDLVIYSGHGRYGRGMAFEGQEDIFRSGDGYVVEDRSHKPYKYVKADDYHLKNTSFPPVHKIVLLNCCDSEGHFRKAWNKRFQECKAPIELVTVEYPVFNLYDDVRVVNFITDLLNLADWSTIKENYEAEVHKRKNILLVNPVNLYSYSHNHY
;
A
#
# COMPACT_ATOMS: atom_id res chain seq x y z
N MET A 1 -65.23 -2.19 14.31
CA MET A 1 -64.28 -1.46 13.45
C MET A 1 -62.90 -1.25 14.08
N LYS A 2 -62.77 -0.84 15.34
CA LYS A 2 -61.47 -0.54 15.99
C LYS A 2 -60.41 -1.68 15.90
N ARG A 3 -60.80 -2.95 16.05
CA ARG A 3 -59.89 -4.11 16.03
C ARG A 3 -59.17 -4.33 14.69
N LYS A 4 -59.78 -3.99 13.55
CA LYS A 4 -59.15 -4.13 12.22
C LYS A 4 -58.06 -3.08 11.99
N VAL A 5 -58.24 -1.87 12.53
CA VAL A 5 -57.28 -0.76 12.41
C VAL A 5 -55.97 -1.08 13.14
N TYR A 6 -56.04 -1.67 14.34
CA TYR A 6 -54.84 -2.06 15.09
C TYR A 6 -54.05 -3.19 14.40
N ILE A 7 -54.73 -4.14 13.77
CA ILE A 7 -54.07 -5.25 13.05
C ILE A 7 -53.35 -4.72 11.79
N SER A 8 -53.97 -3.79 11.05
CA SER A 8 -53.32 -3.15 9.89
C SER A 8 -52.14 -2.28 10.29
N SER A 9 -52.22 -1.54 11.40
CA SER A 9 -51.10 -0.72 11.90
C SER A 9 -49.95 -1.58 12.43
N PHE A 10 -50.24 -2.70 13.09
CA PHE A 10 -49.23 -3.64 13.56
C PHE A 10 -48.49 -4.30 12.39
N LEU A 11 -49.23 -4.77 11.37
CA LEU A 11 -48.64 -5.34 10.17
C LEU A 11 -47.74 -4.31 9.47
N LEU A 12 -48.20 -3.07 9.27
CA LEU A 12 -47.40 -2.01 8.64
C LEU A 12 -46.11 -1.71 9.42
N LEU A 13 -46.19 -1.59 10.75
CA LEU A 13 -45.01 -1.37 11.59
C LEU A 13 -44.05 -2.55 11.57
N PHE A 14 -44.56 -3.78 11.51
CA PHE A 14 -43.75 -4.98 11.39
C PHE A 14 -43.04 -5.05 10.03
N THR A 15 -43.71 -4.70 8.92
CA THR A 15 -43.06 -4.63 7.60
C THR A 15 -41.99 -3.55 7.57
N ILE A 16 -42.26 -2.37 8.14
CA ILE A 16 -41.27 -1.30 8.25
C ILE A 16 -40.06 -1.76 9.07
N ALA A 17 -40.29 -2.44 10.20
CA ALA A 17 -39.21 -2.99 11.03
C ALA A 17 -38.40 -4.07 10.29
N ILE A 18 -39.03 -4.92 9.48
CA ILE A 18 -38.34 -5.90 8.63
C ILE A 18 -37.53 -5.21 7.52
N PHE A 19 -38.08 -4.17 6.87
CA PHE A 19 -37.34 -3.42 5.85
C PHE A 19 -36.16 -2.65 6.45
N LEU A 20 -36.31 -2.07 7.64
CA LEU A 20 -35.25 -1.37 8.35
C LEU A 20 -34.17 -2.33 8.87
N ASN A 21 -34.54 -3.50 9.40
CA ASN A 21 -33.58 -4.53 9.86
C ASN A 21 -33.03 -5.43 8.74
N GLY A 22 -33.69 -5.49 7.59
CA GLY A 22 -33.17 -6.14 6.39
C GLY A 22 -32.04 -5.34 5.73
N SER A 23 -31.98 -4.03 5.99
CA SER A 23 -30.90 -3.15 5.50
C SER A 23 -29.56 -3.37 6.21
N THR A 24 -29.57 -3.92 7.43
CA THR A 24 -28.38 -4.22 8.24
C THR A 24 -27.69 -5.54 7.87
N PHE A 25 -28.27 -6.35 6.97
CA PHE A 25 -27.67 -7.59 6.46
C PHE A 25 -27.17 -7.48 5.01
N ARG A 26 -26.79 -6.27 4.55
CA ARG A 26 -25.92 -6.19 3.37
C ARG A 26 -24.55 -6.71 3.76
N LYS A 27 -24.31 -8.01 3.60
CA LYS A 27 -22.97 -8.61 3.56
C LYS A 27 -22.11 -7.69 2.68
N ASN A 28 -21.03 -7.14 3.23
CA ASN A 28 -20.07 -6.39 2.42
C ASN A 28 -19.71 -7.27 1.22
N PRO A 29 -19.78 -6.74 -0.02
CA PRO A 29 -19.47 -7.55 -1.18
C PRO A 29 -18.04 -8.09 -1.02
N LYS A 30 -17.82 -9.33 -1.44
CA LYS A 30 -16.44 -9.85 -1.51
C LYS A 30 -15.64 -8.96 -2.44
N ARG A 31 -14.34 -8.77 -2.16
CA ARG A 31 -13.41 -8.06 -3.06
C ARG A 31 -13.60 -8.59 -4.48
N GLY A 32 -14.06 -7.73 -5.38
CA GLY A 32 -14.43 -8.11 -6.74
C GLY A 32 -13.22 -8.11 -7.64
N GLN A 33 -12.83 -9.27 -8.19
CA GLN A 33 -11.78 -9.37 -9.21
C GLN A 33 -12.17 -8.70 -10.55
N ASN A 34 -13.47 -8.50 -10.78
CA ASN A 34 -14.04 -7.97 -12.03
C ASN A 34 -14.52 -6.51 -11.93
N ASN A 35 -14.12 -5.77 -10.88
CA ASN A 35 -14.51 -4.36 -10.78
C ASN A 35 -13.72 -3.52 -11.79
N ILE A 36 -14.45 -2.71 -12.56
CA ILE A 36 -13.90 -1.81 -13.57
C ILE A 36 -12.86 -0.90 -12.91
N LYS A 37 -11.61 -1.02 -13.34
CA LYS A 37 -10.55 -0.07 -12.99
C LYS A 37 -10.70 1.15 -13.90
N VAL A 38 -10.89 2.32 -13.30
CA VAL A 38 -10.85 3.59 -14.04
C VAL A 38 -9.38 3.89 -14.37
N SER A 39 -9.09 4.17 -15.63
CA SER A 39 -7.72 4.52 -16.04
C SER A 39 -7.24 5.77 -15.31
N GLY A 40 -6.00 5.77 -14.83
CA GLY A 40 -5.43 6.88 -14.06
C GLY A 40 -5.87 6.94 -12.59
N TRP A 41 -6.66 5.99 -12.11
CA TRP A 41 -7.11 5.92 -10.72
C TRP A 41 -6.60 4.65 -10.02
N PRO A 42 -6.31 4.70 -8.72
CA PRO A 42 -6.23 3.50 -7.89
C PRO A 42 -7.49 2.65 -8.03
N ALA A 43 -7.40 1.33 -7.95
CA ALA A 43 -8.57 0.47 -8.07
C ALA A 43 -9.36 0.40 -6.73
N TYR A 44 -9.86 1.55 -6.27
CA TYR A 44 -10.58 1.72 -5.00
C TYR A 44 -11.72 0.72 -4.79
N HIS A 45 -12.44 0.37 -5.86
CA HIS A 45 -13.48 -0.66 -5.82
C HIS A 45 -12.99 -2.06 -5.43
N GLN A 46 -11.74 -2.38 -5.74
CA GLN A 46 -11.13 -3.67 -5.42
C GLN A 46 -10.57 -3.66 -3.99
N MET A 47 -10.02 -2.52 -3.55
CA MET A 47 -9.48 -2.32 -2.20
C MET A 47 -10.59 -2.28 -1.14
N PHE A 48 -11.62 -1.45 -1.35
CA PHE A 48 -12.65 -1.18 -0.34
C PHE A 48 -13.85 -2.11 -0.43
N GLY A 49 -13.80 -3.14 -1.27
CA GLY A 49 -14.93 -4.00 -1.58
C GLY A 49 -15.54 -4.64 -0.33
N ASP A 50 -14.71 -5.09 0.61
CA ASP A 50 -15.14 -5.71 1.87
C ASP A 50 -15.46 -4.71 2.99
N GLY A 51 -15.49 -3.41 2.68
CA GLY A 51 -15.79 -2.34 3.66
C GLY A 51 -14.64 -2.08 4.64
N LEU A 52 -13.43 -2.55 4.31
CA LEU A 52 -12.22 -2.36 5.10
C LEU A 52 -11.12 -1.84 4.18
N PHE A 53 -10.35 -0.86 4.65
CA PHE A 53 -9.13 -0.39 4.01
C PHE A 53 -7.96 -0.66 4.94
N ARG A 54 -7.12 -1.63 4.58
CA ARG A 54 -6.03 -2.12 5.42
C ARG A 54 -4.70 -1.60 4.91
N ILE A 55 -4.04 -0.80 5.75
CA ILE A 55 -2.78 -0.13 5.47
C ILE A 55 -1.70 -0.72 6.38
N TYR A 56 -0.55 -1.06 5.81
CA TYR A 56 0.64 -1.40 6.58
C TYR A 56 1.79 -0.48 6.21
N VAL A 57 2.33 0.23 7.21
CA VAL A 57 3.44 1.15 7.06
C VAL A 57 4.70 0.56 7.69
N PHE A 58 5.77 0.50 6.93
CA PHE A 58 7.07 0.01 7.35
C PHE A 58 8.09 1.12 7.25
N TRP A 59 8.73 1.39 8.39
CA TRP A 59 9.84 2.34 8.47
C TRP A 59 11.16 1.59 8.38
N GLY A 60 12.05 2.05 7.52
CA GLY A 60 13.44 1.61 7.45
C GLY A 60 14.28 2.17 8.61
N TRP A 61 15.43 1.55 8.86
CA TRP A 61 16.23 1.76 10.09
C TRP A 61 16.96 3.10 10.13
N GLU A 62 17.27 3.63 8.96
CA GLU A 62 17.85 4.95 8.74
C GLU A 62 16.99 6.12 9.21
N HIS A 63 15.70 5.92 9.45
CA HIS A 63 14.82 7.02 9.83
C HIS A 63 15.17 7.48 11.25
N PRO A 64 15.34 8.79 11.48
CA PRO A 64 15.40 9.33 12.82
C PRO A 64 14.20 8.83 13.62
N LYS A 65 14.42 8.50 14.89
CA LYS A 65 13.36 8.06 15.78
C LYS A 65 12.23 9.09 15.83
N GLU A 66 12.58 10.37 15.78
CA GLU A 66 11.67 11.51 15.74
C GLU A 66 10.73 11.45 14.53
N THR A 67 11.24 11.15 13.33
CA THR A 67 10.43 10.99 12.10
C THR A 67 9.38 9.90 12.28
N ILE A 68 9.77 8.75 12.83
CA ILE A 68 8.84 7.64 13.09
C ILE A 68 7.81 8.05 14.15
N LEU A 69 8.25 8.64 15.26
CA LEU A 69 7.38 9.06 16.37
C LEU A 69 6.38 10.14 15.96
N ASN A 70 6.73 11.04 15.04
CA ASN A 70 5.83 12.10 14.56
C ASN A 70 4.60 11.56 13.81
N VAL A 71 4.73 10.39 13.18
CA VAL A 71 3.65 9.79 12.39
C VAL A 71 2.68 8.98 13.24
N ILE A 72 3.13 8.42 14.36
CA ILE A 72 2.33 7.53 15.21
C ILE A 72 0.98 8.15 15.59
N PRO A 73 0.90 9.39 16.13
CA PRO A 73 -0.38 9.98 16.51
C PRO A 73 -1.36 10.10 15.34
N THR A 74 -0.86 10.40 14.14
CA THR A 74 -1.68 10.53 12.93
C THR A 74 -2.22 9.18 12.49
N LEU A 75 -1.38 8.14 12.44
CA LEU A 75 -1.82 6.79 12.06
C LEU A 75 -2.77 6.18 13.10
N ASP A 76 -2.50 6.38 14.39
CA ASP A 76 -3.37 5.94 15.48
C ASP A 76 -4.72 6.66 15.44
N ALA A 77 -4.74 7.96 15.10
CA ALA A 77 -5.97 8.73 14.95
C ALA A 77 -6.81 8.26 13.75
N LEU A 78 -6.18 7.73 12.69
CA LEU A 78 -6.86 7.13 11.54
C LEU A 78 -7.39 5.73 11.82
N ASN A 79 -6.71 4.95 12.66
CA ASN A 79 -7.06 3.56 12.91
C ASN A 79 -8.46 3.43 13.53
N GLY A 80 -9.30 2.58 12.93
CA GLY A 80 -10.69 2.36 13.33
C GLY A 80 -11.68 3.45 12.89
N LYS A 81 -11.22 4.52 12.22
CA LYS A 81 -12.10 5.54 11.63
C LYS A 81 -12.79 5.02 10.38
N TYR A 82 -13.82 5.74 9.95
CA TYR A 82 -14.58 5.43 8.75
C TYR A 82 -14.49 6.59 7.77
N PHE A 83 -14.31 6.26 6.50
CA PHE A 83 -14.63 7.16 5.38
C PHE A 83 -15.76 6.54 4.56
N TYR A 84 -16.33 7.31 3.63
CA TYR A 84 -17.44 6.85 2.81
C TYR A 84 -17.01 6.69 1.35
N PHE A 85 -17.16 5.48 0.83
CA PHE A 85 -16.97 5.17 -0.59
C PHE A 85 -18.31 4.74 -1.18
N GLN A 86 -18.82 5.49 -2.16
CA GLN A 86 -20.10 5.23 -2.82
C GLN A 86 -21.28 5.05 -1.84
N GLY A 87 -21.32 5.90 -0.82
CA GLY A 87 -22.37 5.88 0.21
C GLY A 87 -22.26 4.71 1.21
N ARG A 88 -21.16 3.94 1.19
CA ARG A 88 -20.91 2.86 2.15
C ARG A 88 -19.76 3.22 3.08
N PRO A 89 -19.89 2.94 4.39
CA PRO A 89 -18.80 3.14 5.33
C PRO A 89 -17.68 2.13 5.05
N VAL A 90 -16.44 2.61 5.02
CA VAL A 90 -15.23 1.80 4.91
C VAL A 90 -14.38 2.08 6.14
N ARG A 91 -14.11 1.06 6.95
CA ARG A 91 -13.28 1.20 8.16
C ARG A 91 -11.81 1.13 7.79
N ILE A 92 -11.02 2.03 8.36
CA ILE A 92 -9.57 2.09 8.19
C ILE A 92 -8.92 1.20 9.26
N GLU A 93 -7.99 0.35 8.85
CA GLU A 93 -7.14 -0.44 9.74
C GLU A 93 -5.68 -0.13 9.39
N VAL A 94 -4.92 0.38 10.37
CA VAL A 94 -3.52 0.74 10.16
C VAL A 94 -2.64 -0.12 11.05
N GLY A 95 -1.73 -0.86 10.41
CA GLY A 95 -0.58 -1.49 11.04
C GLY A 95 0.68 -0.67 10.78
N MET A 96 1.55 -0.59 11.78
CA MET A 96 2.87 0.02 11.61
C MET A 96 3.94 -0.92 12.16
N CYS A 97 5.03 -1.06 11.42
CA CYS A 97 6.22 -1.77 11.85
C CYS A 97 7.43 -0.85 11.71
N SER A 98 8.29 -0.86 12.73
CA SER A 98 9.62 -0.23 12.67
C SER A 98 10.69 -1.32 12.75
N PRO A 99 11.93 -1.05 12.37
CA PRO A 99 12.95 -2.09 12.25
C PRO A 99 13.59 -2.46 13.60
N ILE A 100 13.25 -1.76 14.68
CA ILE A 100 13.47 -2.26 16.06
C ILE A 100 12.52 -3.42 16.42
N THR A 101 11.52 -3.71 15.59
CA THR A 101 10.61 -4.83 15.78
C THR A 101 11.32 -6.12 15.40
N SER A 102 11.38 -7.08 16.33
CA SER A 102 11.92 -8.41 16.04
C SER A 102 11.14 -9.06 14.89
N GLY A 103 11.85 -9.56 13.88
CA GLY A 103 11.24 -10.18 12.70
C GLY A 103 10.57 -9.20 11.72
N ALA A 104 10.97 -7.91 11.71
CA ALA A 104 10.41 -6.89 10.82
C ALA A 104 10.35 -7.33 9.34
N LYS A 105 11.33 -8.11 8.90
CA LYS A 105 11.39 -8.66 7.55
C LYS A 105 10.29 -9.67 7.26
N GLU A 106 10.05 -10.59 8.19
CA GLU A 106 8.95 -11.56 8.07
C GLU A 106 7.60 -10.86 8.18
N ILE A 107 7.47 -9.85 9.04
CA ILE A 107 6.25 -9.03 9.12
C ILE A 107 5.97 -8.34 7.78
N PHE A 108 7.00 -7.77 7.14
CA PHE A 108 6.87 -7.17 5.82
C PHE A 108 6.46 -8.19 4.76
N LYS A 109 7.16 -9.32 4.70
CA LYS A 109 6.84 -10.40 3.76
C LYS A 109 5.40 -10.88 3.95
N ASN A 110 4.99 -11.10 5.20
CA ASN A 110 3.61 -11.47 5.53
C ASN A 110 2.62 -10.40 5.07
N ALA A 111 2.95 -9.11 5.22
CA ALA A 111 2.08 -8.04 4.74
C ALA A 111 1.94 -7.99 3.21
N LEU A 112 3.01 -8.33 2.48
CA LEU A 112 2.94 -8.50 1.01
C LEU A 112 2.10 -9.72 0.61
N GLU A 113 2.22 -10.82 1.34
CA GLU A 113 1.55 -12.10 1.09
C GLU A 113 0.07 -12.10 1.51
N ASP A 114 -0.30 -11.26 2.48
CA ASP A 114 -1.67 -11.21 2.99
C ASP A 114 -2.63 -10.63 1.94
N PRO A 115 -3.66 -11.40 1.53
CA PRO A 115 -4.64 -10.96 0.54
C PRO A 115 -5.66 -9.93 1.06
N THR A 116 -5.67 -9.66 2.36
CA THR A 116 -6.57 -8.69 3.01
C THR A 116 -5.98 -7.29 3.09
N ILE A 117 -4.66 -7.15 2.96
CA ILE A 117 -3.97 -5.86 2.98
C ILE A 117 -4.10 -5.19 1.62
N ASP A 118 -4.44 -3.91 1.61
CA ASP A 118 -4.70 -3.12 0.40
C ASP A 118 -3.53 -2.21 0.04
N LEU A 119 -2.84 -1.70 1.05
CA LEU A 119 -1.74 -0.78 0.90
C LEU A 119 -0.57 -1.22 1.78
N VAL A 120 0.58 -1.46 1.15
CA VAL A 120 1.86 -1.67 1.84
C VAL A 120 2.79 -0.52 1.48
N ILE A 121 3.24 0.20 2.49
CA ILE A 121 4.21 1.30 2.35
C ILE A 121 5.51 0.86 2.99
N TYR A 122 6.59 0.83 2.20
CA TYR A 122 7.96 0.83 2.71
C TYR A 122 8.52 2.23 2.57
N SER A 123 8.85 2.86 3.68
CA SER A 123 9.51 4.17 3.72
C SER A 123 10.92 3.98 4.25
N GLY A 124 11.92 4.25 3.42
CA GLY A 124 13.32 4.00 3.79
C GLY A 124 14.30 4.14 2.63
N HIS A 125 15.58 3.88 2.89
CA HIS A 125 16.60 3.73 1.88
C HIS A 125 16.41 2.39 1.17
N GLY A 126 16.28 2.45 -0.15
CA GLY A 126 16.36 1.29 -1.01
C GLY A 126 17.84 0.96 -1.12
N ARG A 127 18.31 -0.01 -0.33
CA ARG A 127 19.75 -0.32 -0.33
C ARG A 127 20.07 -1.18 -1.54
N TYR A 128 20.64 -0.52 -2.54
CA TYR A 128 21.57 -1.18 -3.44
C TYR A 128 22.73 -1.64 -2.53
N GLY A 129 22.88 -2.95 -2.26
CA GLY A 129 24.04 -3.48 -1.52
C GLY A 129 24.02 -3.38 0.01
N ARG A 130 24.97 -4.07 0.65
CA ARG A 130 25.11 -4.24 2.12
C ARG A 130 25.55 -3.00 2.91
N GLY A 131 25.28 -1.77 2.48
CA GLY A 131 25.56 -0.58 3.31
C GLY A 131 25.17 0.74 2.65
N MET A 132 24.55 1.69 3.35
CA MET A 132 25.27 2.46 4.36
C MET A 132 24.78 2.19 5.80
N ALA A 133 25.75 1.78 6.63
CA ALA A 133 25.67 1.42 8.03
C ALA A 133 24.95 0.09 8.34
N PHE A 134 25.73 -0.84 8.92
CA PHE A 134 25.33 -2.03 9.69
C PHE A 134 25.15 -3.36 8.91
N GLU A 135 26.26 -4.09 8.70
CA GLU A 135 26.36 -5.49 8.19
C GLU A 135 25.72 -6.55 9.14
N GLY A 136 24.83 -6.15 10.06
CA GLY A 136 24.23 -7.04 11.06
C GLY A 136 22.75 -6.80 11.32
N GLN A 137 22.09 -5.96 10.52
CA GLN A 137 20.68 -5.60 10.70
C GLN A 137 19.84 -6.26 9.59
N GLU A 138 18.65 -6.74 9.95
CA GLU A 138 17.69 -7.35 9.02
C GLU A 138 17.09 -6.29 8.09
N ASP A 139 17.89 -5.85 7.12
CA ASP A 139 17.39 -4.95 6.09
C ASP A 139 16.37 -5.68 5.22
N ILE A 140 15.26 -5.00 4.95
CA ILE A 140 14.03 -5.65 4.51
C ILE A 140 14.13 -5.97 3.00
N PHE A 141 14.84 -5.17 2.17
CA PHE A 141 14.94 -5.43 0.72
C PHE A 141 16.25 -5.06 0.02
N ARG A 142 16.56 -5.86 -1.02
CA ARG A 142 17.53 -5.57 -2.08
C ARG A 142 16.80 -5.45 -3.42
N SER A 143 17.40 -4.76 -4.39
CA SER A 143 16.84 -4.58 -5.73
C SER A 143 16.58 -5.89 -6.46
N GLY A 144 17.31 -6.98 -6.18
CA GLY A 144 17.04 -8.30 -6.78
C GLY A 144 17.28 -8.40 -8.30
N ASP A 145 18.00 -7.47 -8.89
CA ASP A 145 18.28 -7.42 -10.32
C ASP A 145 19.67 -7.93 -10.69
N GLY A 146 20.46 -8.35 -9.70
CA GLY A 146 21.82 -8.82 -9.89
C GLY A 146 22.84 -7.70 -10.12
N TYR A 147 22.47 -6.43 -9.89
CA TYR A 147 23.42 -5.32 -9.98
C TYR A 147 24.48 -5.44 -8.87
N VAL A 148 25.72 -5.08 -9.20
CA VAL A 148 26.81 -5.07 -8.23
C VAL A 148 26.77 -3.77 -7.48
N VAL A 149 26.78 -3.85 -6.17
CA VAL A 149 26.73 -2.67 -5.33
C VAL A 149 27.89 -2.61 -4.36
N GLU A 150 28.43 -1.41 -4.21
CA GLU A 150 29.45 -1.07 -3.25
C GLU A 150 28.86 -0.92 -1.84
N ASP A 151 29.28 -1.80 -0.94
CA ASP A 151 29.06 -1.69 0.49
C ASP A 151 30.14 -0.79 1.11
N ARG A 152 29.71 0.42 1.51
CA ARG A 152 30.56 1.46 2.10
C ARG A 152 30.67 1.38 3.63
N SER A 153 30.11 0.35 4.27
CA SER A 153 30.10 0.22 5.73
C SER A 153 31.46 -0.21 6.32
N HIS A 154 32.38 -0.74 5.52
CA HIS A 154 33.69 -1.22 5.95
C HIS A 154 34.80 -0.78 4.98
N LYS A 155 36.06 -0.73 5.43
CA LYS A 155 37.24 -0.51 4.57
C LYS A 155 38.16 -1.75 4.61
N PRO A 156 38.61 -2.30 3.46
CA PRO A 156 38.25 -1.89 2.09
C PRO A 156 36.77 -2.13 1.78
N TYR A 157 36.20 -1.31 0.90
CA TYR A 157 34.81 -1.45 0.48
C TYR A 157 34.59 -2.84 -0.13
N LYS A 158 33.43 -3.45 0.14
CA LYS A 158 33.03 -4.74 -0.41
C LYS A 158 32.08 -4.52 -1.58
N TYR A 159 32.20 -5.32 -2.63
CA TYR A 159 31.24 -5.31 -3.73
C TYR A 159 30.32 -6.53 -3.60
N VAL A 160 29.02 -6.29 -3.51
CA VAL A 160 28.00 -7.32 -3.29
C VAL A 160 26.99 -7.29 -4.42
N LYS A 161 26.71 -8.45 -5.00
CA LYS A 161 25.65 -8.59 -5.99
C LYS A 161 24.29 -8.57 -5.27
N ALA A 162 23.37 -7.73 -5.72
CA ALA A 162 22.00 -7.73 -5.23
C ALA A 162 21.33 -9.06 -5.60
N ASP A 163 21.11 -9.92 -4.61
CA ASP A 163 20.37 -11.17 -4.78
C ASP A 163 18.86 -10.93 -4.76
N ASP A 164 18.12 -11.85 -5.37
CA ASP A 164 16.66 -11.81 -5.51
C ASP A 164 15.95 -12.83 -4.62
N TYR A 165 16.67 -13.44 -3.68
CA TYR A 165 16.18 -14.59 -2.89
C TYR A 165 14.88 -14.25 -2.17
N HIS A 166 14.83 -13.11 -1.47
CA HIS A 166 13.63 -12.70 -0.74
C HIS A 166 12.47 -12.38 -1.68
N LEU A 167 12.73 -11.67 -2.78
CA LEU A 167 11.70 -11.33 -3.76
C LEU A 167 11.11 -12.58 -4.44
N LYS A 168 11.93 -13.60 -4.71
CA LYS A 168 11.50 -14.91 -5.23
C LYS A 168 10.70 -15.72 -4.23
N ASN A 169 11.08 -15.69 -2.95
CA ASN A 169 10.40 -16.44 -1.90
C ASN A 169 9.15 -15.75 -1.36
N THR A 170 8.89 -14.50 -1.75
CA THR A 170 7.62 -13.84 -1.49
C THR A 170 6.57 -14.28 -2.50
N SER A 171 5.44 -14.76 -1.99
CA SER A 171 4.24 -15.02 -2.79
C SER A 171 3.40 -13.75 -2.91
N PHE A 172 2.85 -13.48 -4.08
CA PHE A 172 1.98 -12.31 -4.27
C PHE A 172 0.57 -12.79 -4.59
N PRO A 173 -0.42 -12.48 -3.72
CA PRO A 173 -1.77 -12.96 -3.93
C PRO A 173 -2.41 -12.32 -5.18
N PRO A 174 -3.34 -13.01 -5.86
CA PRO A 174 -4.04 -12.49 -7.04
C PRO A 174 -5.19 -11.54 -6.64
N VAL A 175 -4.87 -10.58 -5.77
CA VAL A 175 -5.76 -9.52 -5.29
C VAL A 175 -5.08 -8.19 -5.46
N HIS A 176 -5.87 -7.16 -5.75
CA HIS A 176 -5.31 -5.85 -6.00
C HIS A 176 -4.72 -5.24 -4.72
N LYS A 177 -3.55 -4.64 -4.87
CA LYS A 177 -2.78 -4.00 -3.80
C LYS A 177 -1.97 -2.85 -4.38
N ILE A 178 -1.77 -1.81 -3.59
CA ILE A 178 -0.79 -0.77 -3.85
C ILE A 178 0.44 -1.08 -3.00
N VAL A 179 1.60 -1.09 -3.64
CA VAL A 179 2.89 -1.18 -2.94
C VAL A 179 3.64 0.11 -3.20
N LEU A 180 3.77 0.95 -2.18
CA LEU A 180 4.61 2.15 -2.22
C LEU A 180 5.99 1.80 -1.67
N LEU A 181 7.00 1.88 -2.52
CA LEU A 181 8.39 1.93 -2.12
C LEU A 181 8.81 3.40 -2.11
N ASN A 182 8.59 4.06 -0.96
CA ASN A 182 9.11 5.39 -0.68
C ASN A 182 10.60 5.29 -0.38
N CYS A 183 11.37 4.94 -1.41
CA CYS A 183 12.80 4.75 -1.38
C CYS A 183 13.41 5.19 -2.71
N CYS A 184 14.69 5.56 -2.72
CA CYS A 184 15.35 6.05 -3.94
C CYS A 184 15.47 4.96 -5.02
N ASP A 185 14.72 5.13 -6.10
CA ASP A 185 14.79 4.29 -7.30
C ASP A 185 15.34 5.08 -8.52
N SER A 186 16.36 5.92 -8.31
CA SER A 186 16.90 6.79 -9.37
C SER A 186 17.45 6.05 -10.59
N GLU A 187 17.92 4.81 -10.41
CA GLU A 187 18.44 3.97 -11.51
C GLU A 187 17.42 2.93 -12.02
N GLY A 188 16.25 2.86 -11.38
CA GLY A 188 15.15 2.00 -11.80
C GLY A 188 15.33 0.52 -11.52
N HIS A 189 16.27 0.13 -10.66
CA HIS A 189 16.52 -1.29 -10.38
C HIS A 189 15.41 -1.90 -9.52
N PHE A 190 14.89 -1.15 -8.53
CA PHE A 190 13.78 -1.63 -7.71
C PHE A 190 12.53 -1.81 -8.56
N ARG A 191 12.14 -0.80 -9.35
CA ARG A 191 10.95 -0.93 -10.21
C ARG A 191 11.06 -2.08 -11.19
N LYS A 192 12.23 -2.31 -11.79
CA LYS A 192 12.41 -3.38 -12.79
C LYS A 192 12.23 -4.76 -12.17
N ALA A 193 12.91 -5.05 -11.08
CA ALA A 193 12.85 -6.35 -10.45
C ALA A 193 11.48 -6.65 -9.83
N TRP A 194 10.88 -5.68 -9.15
CA TRP A 194 9.57 -5.84 -8.52
C TRP A 194 8.46 -5.99 -9.55
N ASN A 195 8.43 -5.15 -10.59
CA ASN A 195 7.46 -5.32 -11.68
C ASN A 195 7.60 -6.67 -12.36
N LYS A 196 8.83 -7.12 -12.63
CA LYS A 196 9.08 -8.47 -13.17
C LYS A 196 8.49 -9.53 -12.25
N ARG A 197 8.74 -9.47 -10.95
CA ARG A 197 8.21 -10.45 -9.99
C ARG A 197 6.69 -10.44 -9.92
N PHE A 198 6.06 -9.27 -9.89
CA PHE A 198 4.60 -9.15 -9.89
C PHE A 198 3.98 -9.74 -11.16
N GLN A 199 4.61 -9.53 -12.32
CA GLN A 199 4.20 -10.14 -13.58
C GLN A 199 4.32 -11.67 -13.55
N GLU A 200 5.44 -12.20 -13.06
CA GLU A 200 5.65 -13.65 -12.89
C GLU A 200 4.59 -14.29 -11.97
N CYS A 201 4.22 -13.60 -10.90
CA CYS A 201 3.16 -14.05 -9.98
C CYS A 201 1.74 -13.82 -10.51
N LYS A 202 1.56 -13.10 -11.63
CA LYS A 202 0.26 -12.60 -12.08
C LYS A 202 -0.48 -11.87 -10.95
N ALA A 203 0.24 -11.02 -10.21
CA ALA A 203 -0.30 -10.26 -9.09
C ALA A 203 -0.73 -8.85 -9.58
N PRO A 204 -1.99 -8.43 -9.38
CA PRO A 204 -2.51 -7.16 -9.87
C PRO A 204 -2.09 -5.99 -8.95
N ILE A 205 -0.79 -5.74 -8.86
CA ILE A 205 -0.19 -4.75 -7.96
C ILE A 205 0.12 -3.46 -8.71
N GLU A 206 -0.20 -2.32 -8.09
CA GLU A 206 0.30 -1.00 -8.50
C GLU A 206 1.56 -0.67 -7.70
N LEU A 207 2.71 -0.71 -8.36
CA LEU A 207 3.99 -0.35 -7.76
C LEU A 207 4.20 1.16 -7.84
N VAL A 208 4.26 1.82 -6.70
CA VAL A 208 4.57 3.24 -6.58
C VAL A 208 6.01 3.40 -6.10
N THR A 209 6.83 4.17 -6.80
CA THR A 209 8.25 4.41 -6.46
C THR A 209 8.59 5.89 -6.57
N VAL A 210 9.72 6.29 -5.98
CA VAL A 210 10.18 7.68 -5.98
C VAL A 210 11.55 7.77 -6.65
N GLU A 211 11.65 8.55 -7.72
CA GLU A 211 12.96 8.91 -8.28
C GLU A 211 13.51 10.14 -7.53
N TYR A 212 14.78 10.04 -7.09
CA TYR A 212 15.54 11.11 -6.46
C TYR A 212 14.96 11.72 -5.16
N PRO A 213 14.58 10.93 -4.15
CA PRO A 213 14.10 11.47 -2.89
C PRO A 213 15.16 12.34 -2.21
N VAL A 214 14.75 13.53 -1.77
CA VAL A 214 15.46 14.25 -0.71
C VAL A 214 15.15 13.53 0.60
N PHE A 215 16.15 12.85 1.17
CA PHE A 215 16.00 11.83 2.20
C PHE A 215 15.62 12.35 3.61
N ASN A 216 14.91 11.49 4.36
CA ASN A 216 14.79 11.35 5.82
C ASN A 216 14.10 12.47 6.62
N LEU A 217 14.04 13.70 6.14
CA LEU A 217 13.48 14.82 6.94
C LEU A 217 11.98 15.04 6.77
N TYR A 218 11.37 14.48 5.72
CA TYR A 218 9.96 14.74 5.35
C TYR A 218 9.20 13.48 4.91
N ASP A 219 9.76 12.29 5.16
CA ASP A 219 9.13 11.04 4.77
C ASP A 219 7.89 10.74 5.62
N ASP A 220 7.82 11.29 6.84
CA ASP A 220 6.61 11.34 7.65
C ASP A 220 5.47 12.08 6.94
N VAL A 221 5.74 13.30 6.47
CA VAL A 221 4.79 14.14 5.76
C VAL A 221 4.31 13.45 4.48
N ARG A 222 5.25 12.92 3.68
CA ARG A 222 4.94 12.23 2.42
C ARG A 222 4.06 11.00 2.62
N VAL A 223 4.37 10.17 3.61
CA VAL A 223 3.57 8.97 3.91
C VAL A 223 2.16 9.37 4.34
N VAL A 224 2.03 10.37 5.21
CA VAL A 224 0.74 10.86 5.69
C VAL A 224 -0.07 11.47 4.54
N ASN A 225 0.54 12.27 3.69
CA ASN A 225 -0.15 12.94 2.59
C ASN A 225 -0.54 11.95 1.49
N PHE A 226 0.30 10.97 1.17
CA PHE A 226 -0.06 9.87 0.28
C PHE A 226 -1.28 9.10 0.79
N ILE A 227 -1.33 8.76 2.08
CA ILE A 227 -2.50 8.11 2.69
C ILE A 227 -3.72 9.04 2.61
N THR A 228 -3.54 10.33 2.90
CA THR A 228 -4.61 11.34 2.88
C THR A 228 -5.21 11.48 1.48
N ASP A 229 -4.40 11.52 0.43
CA ASP A 229 -4.88 11.59 -0.95
C ASP A 229 -5.68 10.35 -1.35
N LEU A 230 -5.25 9.15 -0.92
CA LEU A 230 -6.02 7.92 -1.13
C LEU A 230 -7.37 7.95 -0.38
N LEU A 231 -7.39 8.47 0.85
CA LEU A 231 -8.63 8.64 1.63
C LEU A 231 -9.56 9.69 1.03
N ASN A 232 -9.01 10.70 0.35
CA ASN A 232 -9.75 11.69 -0.44
C ASN A 232 -10.19 11.15 -1.81
N LEU A 233 -9.89 9.89 -2.13
CA LEU A 233 -10.21 9.25 -3.40
C LEU A 233 -9.58 9.99 -4.59
N ALA A 234 -8.39 10.55 -4.42
CA ALA A 234 -7.68 11.27 -5.46
C ALA A 234 -7.27 10.33 -6.61
N ASP A 235 -7.11 10.89 -7.80
CA ASP A 235 -6.52 10.17 -8.94
C ASP A 235 -4.99 10.20 -8.88
N TRP A 236 -4.33 9.39 -9.73
CA TRP A 236 -2.88 9.32 -9.74
C TRP A 236 -2.21 10.63 -10.15
N SER A 237 -2.87 11.49 -10.95
CA SER A 237 -2.33 12.81 -11.29
C SER A 237 -2.32 13.76 -10.10
N THR A 238 -3.41 13.82 -9.34
CA THR A 238 -3.51 14.64 -8.13
C THR A 238 -2.54 14.15 -7.06
N ILE A 239 -2.49 12.83 -6.80
CA ILE A 239 -1.53 12.24 -5.84
C ILE A 239 -0.09 12.63 -6.22
N LYS A 240 0.24 12.53 -7.50
CA LYS A 240 1.57 12.89 -8.00
C LYS A 240 1.86 14.38 -7.83
N GLU A 241 0.93 15.25 -8.19
CA GLU A 241 1.09 16.70 -8.05
C GLU A 241 1.34 17.12 -6.60
N ASN A 242 0.52 16.60 -5.68
CA ASN A 242 0.67 16.86 -4.24
C ASN A 242 2.03 16.37 -3.73
N TYR A 243 2.40 15.13 -4.06
CA TYR A 243 3.67 14.55 -3.65
C TYR A 243 4.89 15.34 -4.15
N GLU A 244 4.86 15.80 -5.39
CA GLU A 244 5.98 16.54 -6.01
C GLU A 244 6.07 18.00 -5.53
N ALA A 245 4.97 18.58 -5.01
CA ALA A 245 4.92 19.95 -4.50
C ALA A 245 5.52 20.12 -3.08
N GLU A 246 5.58 19.05 -2.29
CA GLU A 246 5.86 19.14 -0.84
C GLU A 246 7.30 19.57 -0.45
N VAL A 247 8.33 19.26 -1.25
CA VAL A 247 9.72 19.41 -0.79
C VAL A 247 10.65 19.98 -1.88
N HIS A 248 11.07 21.24 -1.66
CA HIS A 248 12.08 22.04 -2.38
C HIS A 248 12.78 21.47 -3.64
N LYS A 249 12.59 22.16 -4.79
CA LYS A 249 13.51 22.42 -5.95
C LYS A 249 14.36 21.29 -6.57
N ARG A 250 14.42 20.08 -6.02
CA ARG A 250 15.02 18.90 -6.65
C ARG A 250 13.91 17.95 -7.08
N LYS A 251 14.09 17.33 -8.24
CA LYS A 251 13.10 16.54 -8.98
C LYS A 251 12.75 15.24 -8.24
N ASN A 252 12.00 15.30 -7.14
CA ASN A 252 11.28 14.12 -6.66
C ASN A 252 10.26 13.79 -7.76
N ILE A 253 10.27 12.57 -8.28
CA ILE A 253 9.29 12.14 -9.28
C ILE A 253 8.57 10.91 -8.75
N LEU A 254 7.25 11.03 -8.53
CA LEU A 254 6.42 9.89 -8.18
C LEU A 254 6.13 9.11 -9.46
N LEU A 255 6.46 7.82 -9.45
CA LEU A 255 6.19 6.90 -10.54
C LEU A 255 5.15 5.87 -10.12
N VAL A 256 4.15 5.66 -10.96
CA VAL A 256 3.12 4.63 -10.77
C VAL A 256 3.27 3.61 -11.90
N ASN A 257 3.59 2.37 -11.56
CA ASN A 257 3.77 1.27 -12.49
C ASN A 257 2.68 0.22 -12.25
N PRO A 258 1.56 0.27 -12.99
CA PRO A 258 0.50 -0.71 -12.84
C PRO A 258 0.90 -2.04 -13.49
N VAL A 259 0.76 -3.15 -12.76
CA VAL A 259 0.80 -4.48 -13.36
C VAL A 259 -0.60 -4.84 -13.83
N ASN A 260 -0.92 -4.49 -15.08
CA ASN A 260 -2.19 -4.84 -15.71
C ASN A 260 -2.14 -6.28 -16.23
N LEU A 261 -2.91 -7.18 -15.61
CA LEU A 261 -3.06 -8.56 -16.07
C LEU A 261 -3.96 -8.69 -17.32
N TYR A 262 -4.69 -7.63 -17.67
CA TYR A 262 -5.67 -7.62 -18.75
C TYR A 262 -5.09 -7.33 -20.16
N SER A 263 -3.80 -7.02 -20.29
CA SER A 263 -3.17 -6.78 -21.59
C SER A 263 -2.76 -8.06 -22.33
N TYR A 264 -2.92 -9.24 -21.72
CA TYR A 264 -2.56 -10.53 -22.34
C TYR A 264 -3.66 -11.16 -23.21
N SER A 265 -4.87 -10.57 -23.30
CA SER A 265 -5.99 -11.17 -24.03
C SER A 265 -6.31 -10.55 -25.40
N HIS A 266 -5.55 -9.55 -25.87
CA HIS A 266 -5.88 -8.81 -27.10
C HIS A 266 -4.85 -8.93 -28.25
N ASN A 267 -3.92 -9.87 -28.18
CA ASN A 267 -2.94 -10.11 -29.27
C ASN A 267 -3.05 -11.51 -29.91
N HIS A 268 -4.27 -12.04 -30.02
CA HIS A 268 -4.54 -13.17 -30.91
C HIS A 268 -5.95 -13.05 -31.50
N TYR A 269 -6.08 -12.29 -32.59
CA TYR A 269 -6.93 -12.60 -33.75
C TYR A 269 -6.34 -11.90 -34.98
#